data_AF-M1FTP6-F1
#
_entry.id   AF-M1FTP6-F1
#
_cell.length_a   1.000
_cell.length_b   1.000
_cell.length_c   1.000
_cell.angle_alpha   90.00
_cell.angle_beta   90.00
_cell.angle_gamma   90.00
#
_symmetry.space_group_name_H-M   'P 1'
#
loop_
_entity.id
_entity.type
_entity.pdbx_description
1 polymer ?
#
loop_
_entity_poly.entity_id
_entity_poly.type
_entity_poly.pdbx_seq_one_letter_code
_entity_poly.pdbx_strand_id
1 'polypeptide(L)'
;MFLAWKEIKHSKTRFALIIGVMVLVSYLVYFLTGLAYGLAQDNRTSVDKWDADGIVLTDESNSNINMSMITLGQAEDVSGDETALLGQTAGVIRKEGTSGESSKINVTFFGIDPDEFIMPELIEGEAFTNNDEAIADISLNEEEGIEIGDVVQLAGSDKEVTVTGFTENAKFNVAPVLYTTIGSFQEIRFERIDESEEGRISAVIVRDSEEDLSGVEIDNDDLVPYEIGDYIYKIPGYSAQVLTFGLMIGFLIVIEVLVYPCDEMIPATTPPKPCVAPNTFAALIPKYIFK
;
A
#
# COMPACT_ATOMS: atom_id res chain seq x y z
N MET A 1 25.90 -41.64 16.49
CA MET A 1 26.03 -40.57 15.47
C MET A 1 26.77 -41.01 14.20
N PHE A 2 27.90 -41.73 14.28
CA PHE A 2 28.67 -42.15 13.08
C PHE A 2 27.91 -43.00 12.05
N LEU A 3 26.88 -43.74 12.48
CA LEU A 3 26.01 -44.52 11.60
C LEU A 3 25.15 -43.63 10.69
N ALA A 4 24.54 -42.57 11.23
CA ALA A 4 23.70 -41.63 10.47
C ALA A 4 24.48 -40.90 9.35
N TRP A 5 25.70 -40.44 9.65
CA TRP A 5 26.56 -39.83 8.64
C TRP A 5 26.95 -40.81 7.52
N LYS A 6 27.17 -42.08 7.87
CA LYS A 6 27.51 -43.14 6.91
C LYS A 6 26.33 -43.45 5.99
N GLU A 7 25.11 -43.34 6.50
CA GLU A 7 23.86 -43.57 5.78
C GLU A 7 23.54 -42.41 4.82
N ILE A 8 23.69 -41.16 5.27
CA ILE A 8 23.60 -39.97 4.39
C ILE A 8 24.60 -40.09 3.22
N LYS A 9 25.80 -40.59 3.49
CA LYS A 9 26.84 -40.78 2.47
C LYS A 9 26.56 -41.96 1.52
N HIS A 10 25.76 -42.93 1.93
CA HIS A 10 25.38 -44.09 1.12
C HIS A 10 24.19 -43.77 0.20
N SER A 11 23.14 -43.13 0.73
CA SER A 11 21.90 -42.79 0.02
C SER A 11 21.85 -41.33 -0.43
N LYS A 12 22.96 -40.82 -1.00
CA LYS A 12 23.16 -39.40 -1.33
C LYS A 12 22.00 -38.77 -2.10
N THR A 13 21.44 -39.48 -3.09
CA THR A 13 20.36 -38.97 -3.94
C THR A 13 19.06 -38.78 -3.18
N ARG A 14 18.72 -39.70 -2.25
CA ARG A 14 17.49 -39.60 -1.45
C ARG A 14 17.57 -38.41 -0.50
N PHE A 15 18.68 -38.28 0.23
CA PHE A 15 18.89 -37.15 1.14
C PHE A 15 19.03 -35.82 0.40
N ALA A 16 19.69 -35.78 -0.77
CA ALA A 16 19.75 -34.59 -1.59
C ALA A 16 18.37 -34.15 -2.10
N LEU A 17 17.50 -35.10 -2.47
CA LEU A 17 16.12 -34.80 -2.88
C LEU A 17 15.31 -34.24 -1.70
N ILE A 18 15.41 -34.83 -0.51
CA ILE A 18 14.72 -34.34 0.70
C ILE A 18 15.17 -32.91 1.05
N ILE A 19 16.48 -32.68 1.11
CA ILE A 19 17.04 -31.35 1.38
C ILE A 19 16.63 -30.36 0.29
N GLY A 20 16.65 -30.78 -0.99
CA GLY A 20 16.23 -29.93 -2.11
C GLY A 20 14.76 -29.52 -2.03
N VAL A 21 13.87 -30.45 -1.69
CA VAL A 21 12.45 -30.15 -1.48
C VAL A 21 12.27 -29.20 -0.29
N MET A 22 12.98 -29.42 0.82
CA MET A 22 12.93 -28.52 1.97
C MET A 22 13.35 -27.09 1.57
N VAL A 23 14.48 -26.93 0.89
CA VAL A 23 14.95 -25.62 0.43
C VAL A 23 13.94 -24.96 -0.52
N LEU A 24 13.35 -25.72 -1.44
CA LEU A 24 12.39 -25.20 -2.41
C LEU A 24 11.09 -24.74 -1.75
N VAL A 25 10.60 -25.49 -0.76
CA VAL A 25 9.40 -25.11 0.00
C VAL A 25 9.67 -23.87 0.85
N SER A 26 10.78 -23.84 1.61
CA SER A 26 11.13 -22.66 2.42
C SER A 26 11.35 -21.42 1.54
N TYR A 27 12.00 -21.57 0.38
CA TYR A 27 12.15 -20.48 -0.60
C TYR A 27 10.80 -19.99 -1.11
N LEU A 28 9.87 -20.89 -1.43
CA LEU A 28 8.54 -20.53 -1.90
C LEU A 28 7.76 -19.74 -0.84
N VAL A 29 7.79 -20.17 0.42
CA VAL A 29 7.16 -19.44 1.53
C VAL A 29 7.77 -18.05 1.70
N TYR A 30 9.10 -17.95 1.70
CA TYR A 30 9.80 -16.67 1.75
C TYR A 30 9.42 -15.74 0.59
N PHE A 31 9.41 -16.28 -0.62
CA PHE A 31 9.05 -15.54 -1.84
C PHE A 31 7.61 -15.02 -1.78
N LEU A 32 6.65 -15.86 -1.40
CA LEU A 32 5.25 -15.46 -1.29
C LEU A 32 5.03 -14.43 -0.18
N THR A 33 5.77 -14.53 0.93
CA THR A 33 5.71 -13.53 2.00
C THR A 33 6.24 -12.18 1.53
N GLY A 34 7.39 -12.17 0.83
CA GLY A 34 7.95 -10.94 0.25
C GLY A 34 7.02 -10.29 -0.77
N LEU A 35 6.42 -11.10 -1.66
CA LEU A 35 5.44 -10.62 -2.65
C LEU A 35 4.18 -10.06 -1.98
N ALA A 36 3.63 -10.78 -1.00
CA ALA A 36 2.44 -10.36 -0.26
C ALA A 36 2.67 -9.03 0.44
N TYR A 37 3.80 -8.88 1.13
CA TYR A 37 4.18 -7.65 1.80
C TYR A 37 4.37 -6.50 0.79
N GLY A 38 5.09 -6.74 -0.30
CA GLY A 38 5.33 -5.72 -1.34
C GLY A 38 4.04 -5.19 -1.96
N LEU A 39 3.15 -6.07 -2.43
CA LEU A 39 1.88 -5.62 -3.01
C LEU A 39 0.95 -5.01 -1.95
N ALA A 40 0.97 -5.47 -0.70
CA ALA A 40 0.19 -4.83 0.36
C ALA A 40 0.70 -3.42 0.62
N GLN A 41 2.02 -3.23 0.65
CA GLN A 41 2.65 -1.93 0.83
C GLN A 41 2.29 -0.98 -0.32
N ASP A 42 2.36 -1.42 -1.58
CA ASP A 42 1.99 -0.63 -2.78
C ASP A 42 0.53 -0.11 -2.78
N ASN A 43 -0.36 -0.69 -1.97
CA ASN A 43 -1.73 -0.15 -1.84
C ASN A 43 -1.80 1.08 -0.93
N ARG A 44 -0.84 1.27 -0.02
CA ARG A 44 -0.93 2.23 1.08
C ARG A 44 0.30 3.13 1.26
N THR A 45 1.38 2.99 0.48
CA THR A 45 2.62 3.75 0.72
C THR A 45 2.39 5.26 0.77
N SER A 46 1.51 5.82 -0.07
CA SER A 46 1.17 7.25 0.02
C SER A 46 0.39 7.62 1.28
N VAL A 47 -0.39 6.70 1.85
CA VAL A 47 -1.14 6.89 3.10
C VAL A 47 -0.18 6.85 4.29
N ASP A 48 0.74 5.87 4.29
CA ASP A 48 1.77 5.73 5.34
C ASP A 48 2.67 6.99 5.43
N LYS A 49 2.82 7.73 4.33
CA LYS A 49 3.62 8.95 4.25
C LYS A 49 3.02 10.18 4.91
N TRP A 50 1.70 10.24 5.04
CA TRP A 50 1.06 11.40 5.65
C TRP A 50 1.46 11.56 7.12
N ASP A 51 1.90 10.46 7.76
CA ASP A 51 2.20 10.39 9.19
C ASP A 51 1.05 11.03 9.99
N ALA A 52 -0.17 10.68 9.59
CA ALA A 52 -1.41 11.23 10.09
C ALA A 52 -2.07 10.22 11.03
N ASP A 53 -2.74 10.69 12.07
CA ASP A 53 -3.43 9.83 13.02
C ASP A 53 -4.83 9.44 12.51
N GLY A 54 -5.43 10.29 11.68
CA GLY A 54 -6.78 10.07 11.19
C GLY A 54 -7.10 10.67 9.84
N ILE A 55 -8.23 10.21 9.31
CA ILE A 55 -8.86 10.68 8.08
C ILE A 55 -10.34 10.86 8.31
N VAL A 56 -10.87 12.01 7.89
CA VAL A 56 -12.29 12.33 7.93
C VAL A 56 -12.86 12.19 6.53
N LEU A 57 -13.94 11.40 6.43
CA LEU A 57 -14.67 11.13 5.19
C LEU A 57 -16.17 11.38 5.42
N THR A 58 -16.94 11.51 4.35
CA THR A 58 -18.41 11.53 4.50
C THR A 58 -18.95 10.16 4.91
N ASP A 59 -20.03 10.11 5.68
CA ASP A 59 -20.69 8.85 6.08
C ASP A 59 -21.13 8.02 4.85
N GLU A 60 -21.68 8.70 3.83
CA GLU A 60 -22.14 8.11 2.57
C GLU A 60 -21.02 7.50 1.71
N SER A 61 -19.75 7.78 2.02
CA SER A 61 -18.60 7.28 1.25
C SER A 61 -18.35 5.77 1.40
N ASN A 62 -18.98 5.12 2.38
CA ASN A 62 -18.66 3.73 2.78
C ASN A 62 -17.14 3.55 3.04
N SER A 63 -16.53 4.55 3.67
CA SER A 63 -15.09 4.64 3.95
C SER A 63 -14.19 4.61 2.70
N ASN A 64 -14.73 4.89 1.51
CA ASN A 64 -13.96 4.96 0.28
C ASN A 64 -13.67 6.42 -0.09
N ILE A 65 -12.41 6.81 -0.03
CA ILE A 65 -11.96 8.16 -0.38
C ILE A 65 -12.37 8.61 -1.80
N ASN A 66 -12.45 7.69 -2.76
CA ASN A 66 -12.89 8.02 -4.13
C ASN A 66 -14.40 8.37 -4.19
N MET A 67 -15.19 7.93 -3.20
CA MET A 67 -16.64 8.17 -3.14
C MET A 67 -17.00 9.29 -2.16
N SER A 68 -16.07 9.66 -1.29
CA SER A 68 -16.22 10.81 -0.40
C SER A 68 -16.17 12.11 -1.20
N MET A 69 -17.09 13.02 -0.85
CA MET A 69 -17.21 14.36 -1.44
C MET A 69 -17.54 15.33 -0.31
N ILE A 70 -16.50 15.98 0.21
CA ILE A 70 -16.60 16.99 1.26
C ILE A 70 -16.53 18.35 0.58
N THR A 71 -17.40 19.28 0.95
CA THR A 71 -17.29 20.66 0.47
C THR A 71 -16.22 21.42 1.27
N LEU A 72 -15.59 22.44 0.69
CA LEU A 72 -14.56 23.23 1.38
C LEU A 72 -15.13 23.87 2.65
N GLY A 73 -16.39 24.33 2.63
CA GLY A 73 -17.06 24.83 3.83
C GLY A 73 -17.24 23.76 4.92
N GLN A 74 -17.58 22.51 4.54
CA GLN A 74 -17.65 21.40 5.51
C GLN A 74 -16.28 20.98 6.02
N ALA A 75 -15.20 21.18 5.25
CA ALA A 75 -13.86 20.86 5.70
C ALA A 75 -13.40 21.79 6.85
N GLU A 76 -13.93 23.01 6.93
CA GLU A 76 -13.71 23.93 8.04
C GLU A 76 -14.37 23.48 9.35
N ASP A 77 -15.39 22.60 9.28
CA ASP A 77 -16.05 22.01 10.45
C ASP A 77 -15.19 20.92 11.14
N VAL A 78 -14.03 20.59 10.56
CA VAL A 78 -13.08 19.61 11.11
C VAL A 78 -11.89 20.36 11.70
N SER A 79 -11.62 20.13 12.98
CA SER A 79 -10.49 20.74 13.67
C SER A 79 -9.65 19.72 14.41
N GLY A 80 -8.34 19.97 14.43
CA GLY A 80 -7.31 19.19 15.13
C GLY A 80 -6.02 20.02 15.23
N ASP A 81 -4.95 19.43 15.78
CA ASP A 81 -3.66 20.11 15.92
C ASP A 81 -3.08 20.55 14.55
N GLU A 82 -3.06 19.62 13.59
CA GLU A 82 -2.77 19.91 12.18
C GLU A 82 -3.81 19.24 11.28
N THR A 83 -4.35 19.97 10.31
CA THR A 83 -5.31 19.47 9.33
C THR A 83 -4.80 19.71 7.91
N ALA A 84 -5.11 18.81 6.99
CA ALA A 84 -4.76 18.94 5.58
C ALA A 84 -5.90 18.49 4.66
N LEU A 85 -6.10 19.20 3.57
CA LEU A 85 -7.13 18.89 2.58
C LEU A 85 -6.59 17.94 1.52
N LEU A 86 -7.37 16.91 1.19
CA LEU A 86 -7.00 15.93 0.18
C LEU A 86 -8.09 15.76 -0.88
N GLY A 87 -7.74 16.11 -2.11
CA GLY A 87 -8.44 15.67 -3.31
C GLY A 87 -7.83 14.37 -3.83
N GLN A 88 -8.64 13.35 -4.08
CA GLN A 88 -8.15 12.10 -4.66
C GLN A 88 -9.02 11.66 -5.83
N THR A 89 -8.38 11.40 -6.97
CA THR A 89 -9.03 10.83 -8.16
C THR A 89 -8.10 9.90 -8.92
N ALA A 90 -8.64 8.82 -9.47
CA ALA A 90 -7.91 8.00 -10.43
C ALA A 90 -7.86 8.69 -11.80
N GLY A 91 -6.81 8.42 -12.57
CA GLY A 91 -6.68 8.90 -13.94
C GLY A 91 -5.76 8.02 -14.77
N VAL A 92 -5.71 8.30 -16.07
CA VAL A 92 -4.81 7.63 -17.01
C VAL A 92 -4.03 8.70 -17.74
N ILE A 93 -2.71 8.66 -17.67
CA ILE A 93 -1.85 9.62 -18.36
C ILE A 93 -1.14 8.98 -19.54
N ARG A 94 -0.64 9.83 -20.43
CA ARG A 94 0.32 9.46 -21.49
C ARG A 94 1.38 10.54 -21.58
N LYS A 95 2.62 10.17 -21.87
CA LYS A 95 3.67 11.15 -22.19
C LYS A 95 3.34 11.86 -23.50
N GLU A 96 3.54 13.18 -23.56
CA GLU A 96 3.32 13.96 -24.76
C GLU A 96 4.11 13.37 -25.95
N GLY A 97 3.49 13.36 -27.14
CA GLY A 97 4.09 12.80 -28.35
C GLY A 97 4.11 11.27 -28.44
N THR A 98 3.61 10.56 -27.43
CA THR A 98 3.41 9.10 -27.48
C THR A 98 1.97 8.73 -27.85
N SER A 99 1.77 7.57 -28.46
CA SER A 99 0.45 7.09 -28.89
C SER A 99 0.40 5.57 -28.88
N GLY A 100 -0.76 5.02 -28.54
CA GLY A 100 -1.01 3.57 -28.50
C GLY A 100 -1.53 3.11 -27.14
N GLU A 101 -1.93 1.83 -27.05
CA GLU A 101 -2.38 1.26 -25.77
C GLU A 101 -1.25 1.12 -24.75
N SER A 102 -0.02 0.85 -25.21
CA SER A 102 1.15 0.66 -24.36
C SER A 102 1.73 1.95 -23.77
N SER A 103 1.24 3.13 -24.18
CA SER A 103 1.69 4.42 -23.64
C SER A 103 0.73 4.98 -22.58
N LYS A 104 -0.32 4.22 -22.23
CA LYS A 104 -1.29 4.61 -21.22
C LYS A 104 -0.84 4.08 -19.87
N ILE A 105 -0.71 4.97 -18.91
CA ILE A 105 -0.24 4.66 -17.56
C ILE A 105 -1.36 5.02 -16.59
N ASN A 106 -1.78 4.06 -15.76
CA ASN A 106 -2.75 4.32 -14.71
C ASN A 106 -2.06 5.03 -13.56
N VAL A 107 -2.65 6.11 -13.09
CA VAL A 107 -2.12 6.92 -12.00
C VAL A 107 -3.23 7.34 -11.06
N THR A 108 -2.84 7.76 -9.86
CA THR A 108 -3.75 8.44 -8.93
C THR A 108 -3.30 9.87 -8.76
N PHE A 109 -4.21 10.83 -8.89
CA PHE A 109 -3.93 12.23 -8.60
C PHE A 109 -4.32 12.53 -7.16
N PHE A 110 -3.37 13.10 -6.41
CA PHE A 110 -3.60 13.70 -5.11
C PHE A 110 -3.51 15.22 -5.26
N GLY A 111 -4.65 15.90 -5.14
CA GLY A 111 -4.69 17.34 -4.95
C GLY A 111 -4.44 17.65 -3.49
N ILE A 112 -3.40 18.44 -3.20
CA ILE A 112 -3.01 18.84 -1.84
C ILE A 112 -2.63 20.32 -1.85
N ASP A 113 -2.57 20.94 -0.67
CA ASP A 113 -1.93 22.24 -0.49
C ASP A 113 -0.43 22.03 -0.17
N PRO A 114 0.50 22.69 -0.88
CA PRO A 114 1.94 22.57 -0.60
C PRO A 114 2.38 23.10 0.78
N ASP A 115 1.57 23.93 1.43
CA ASP A 115 1.84 24.46 2.77
C ASP A 115 1.36 23.49 3.89
N GLU A 116 0.64 22.43 3.54
CA GLU A 116 0.14 21.42 4.47
C GLU A 116 1.14 20.27 4.69
N PHE A 117 1.01 19.58 5.83
CA PHE A 117 1.95 18.54 6.25
C PHE A 117 1.97 17.28 5.37
N ILE A 118 0.96 17.08 4.52
CA ILE A 118 0.84 15.91 3.62
C ILE A 118 1.67 16.07 2.34
N MET A 119 2.35 17.21 2.17
CA MET A 119 3.31 17.45 1.09
C MET A 119 4.48 16.45 1.19
N PRO A 120 4.73 15.63 0.15
CA PRO A 120 5.77 14.61 0.21
C PRO A 120 7.17 15.24 0.18
N GLU A 121 8.13 14.60 0.85
CA GLU A 121 9.55 14.93 0.69
C GLU A 121 10.01 14.66 -0.75
N LEU A 122 10.62 15.66 -1.38
CA LEU A 122 11.19 15.53 -2.72
C LEU A 122 12.57 14.86 -2.65
N ILE A 123 12.79 13.90 -3.53
CA ILE A 123 14.13 13.33 -3.77
C ILE A 123 14.86 14.06 -4.90
N GLU A 124 14.12 14.60 -5.86
CA GLU A 124 14.67 15.29 -7.03
C GLU A 124 13.65 16.31 -7.56
N GLY A 125 14.14 17.40 -8.15
CA GLY A 125 13.32 18.44 -8.76
C GLY A 125 12.80 19.49 -7.78
N GLU A 126 11.67 20.11 -8.13
CA GLU A 126 11.07 21.23 -7.41
C GLU A 126 9.59 20.99 -7.13
N ALA A 127 9.08 21.61 -6.06
CA ALA A 127 7.67 21.56 -5.71
C ALA A 127 6.82 22.21 -6.80
N PHE A 128 5.60 21.69 -6.99
CA PHE A 128 4.65 22.30 -7.93
C PHE A 128 4.22 23.67 -7.40
N THR A 129 4.07 24.63 -8.31
CA THR A 129 3.72 26.03 -7.99
C THR A 129 2.39 26.46 -8.58
N ASN A 130 1.85 25.69 -9.52
CA ASN A 130 0.63 25.99 -10.24
C ASN A 130 -0.15 24.71 -10.60
N ASN A 131 -1.32 24.88 -11.20
CA ASN A 131 -2.25 23.77 -11.49
C ASN A 131 -1.84 22.89 -12.69
N ASP A 132 -0.74 23.22 -13.37
CA ASP A 132 -0.25 22.46 -14.52
C ASP A 132 1.07 21.74 -14.20
N GLU A 133 1.41 21.66 -12.91
CA GLU A 133 2.62 21.01 -12.39
C GLU A 133 2.26 19.89 -11.41
N ALA A 134 3.10 18.86 -11.38
CA ALA A 134 2.98 17.77 -10.42
C ALA A 134 4.32 17.17 -10.01
N ILE A 135 4.35 16.66 -8.77
CA ILE A 135 5.39 15.76 -8.28
C ILE A 135 4.90 14.33 -8.51
N ALA A 136 5.72 13.52 -9.17
CA ALA A 136 5.41 12.14 -9.49
C ALA A 136 6.11 11.16 -8.52
N ASP A 137 5.56 9.96 -8.36
CA ASP A 137 6.33 8.85 -7.80
C ASP A 137 7.49 8.45 -8.73
N ILE A 138 8.63 8.14 -8.15
CA ILE A 138 9.85 7.76 -8.89
C ILE A 138 9.64 6.52 -9.76
N SER A 139 8.68 5.63 -9.46
CA SER A 139 8.40 4.47 -10.32
C SER A 139 7.97 4.88 -11.72
N LEU A 140 7.41 6.08 -11.91
CA LEU A 140 7.08 6.61 -13.24
C LEU A 140 8.34 6.92 -14.07
N ASN A 141 9.45 7.26 -13.42
CA ASN A 141 10.74 7.38 -14.08
C ASN A 141 11.33 6.00 -14.38
N GLU A 142 11.37 5.12 -13.37
CA GLU A 142 12.07 3.83 -13.45
C GLU A 142 11.38 2.81 -14.37
N GLU A 143 10.04 2.77 -14.36
CA GLU A 143 9.25 1.79 -15.10
C GLU A 143 8.76 2.32 -16.46
N GLU A 144 8.40 3.61 -16.52
CA GLU A 144 7.74 4.23 -17.69
C GLU A 144 8.61 5.26 -18.44
N GLY A 145 9.78 5.63 -17.89
CA GLY A 145 10.72 6.53 -18.54
C GLY A 145 10.26 7.99 -18.62
N ILE A 146 9.43 8.44 -17.67
CA ILE A 146 9.04 9.85 -17.52
C ILE A 146 10.16 10.59 -16.77
N GLU A 147 10.65 11.69 -17.32
CA GLU A 147 11.71 12.52 -16.77
C GLU A 147 11.17 13.86 -16.26
N ILE A 148 11.94 14.57 -15.43
CA ILE A 148 11.59 15.93 -15.00
C ILE A 148 11.57 16.86 -16.21
N GLY A 149 10.51 17.66 -16.34
CA GLY A 149 10.24 18.55 -17.46
C GLY A 149 9.42 17.91 -18.59
N ASP A 150 9.11 16.62 -18.51
CA ASP A 150 8.17 16.00 -19.43
C ASP A 150 6.74 16.47 -19.14
N VAL A 151 5.97 16.63 -20.23
CA VAL A 151 4.53 16.89 -20.18
C VAL A 151 3.79 15.57 -20.32
N VAL A 152 2.87 15.32 -19.38
CA VAL A 152 1.94 14.19 -19.41
C VAL A 152 0.52 14.70 -19.64
N GLN A 153 -0.16 14.09 -20.60
CA GLN A 153 -1.53 14.42 -20.96
C GLN A 153 -2.49 13.44 -20.30
N LEU A 154 -3.54 13.96 -19.67
CA LEU A 154 -4.61 13.15 -19.12
C LEU A 154 -5.47 12.56 -20.25
N ALA A 155 -5.74 11.26 -20.20
CA ALA A 155 -6.59 10.61 -21.18
C ALA A 155 -8.07 11.00 -20.94
N GLY A 156 -8.69 11.56 -21.98
CA GLY A 156 -10.09 11.98 -21.93
C GLY A 156 -10.29 13.45 -21.54
N SER A 157 -9.21 14.19 -21.28
CA SER A 157 -9.21 15.64 -21.09
C SER A 157 -8.11 16.27 -21.96
N ASP A 158 -8.21 17.57 -22.20
CA ASP A 158 -7.15 18.37 -22.81
C ASP A 158 -6.13 18.87 -21.76
N LYS A 159 -6.30 18.47 -20.49
CA LYS A 159 -5.39 18.83 -19.39
C LYS A 159 -4.02 18.19 -19.59
N GLU A 160 -3.01 19.04 -19.52
CA GLU A 160 -1.59 18.70 -19.56
C GLU A 160 -0.97 19.03 -18.20
N VAL A 161 -0.07 18.17 -17.73
CA VAL A 161 0.61 18.33 -16.45
C VAL A 161 2.10 18.10 -16.68
N THR A 162 2.92 19.03 -16.22
CA THR A 162 4.38 18.94 -16.29
C THR A 162 4.90 18.28 -15.02
N VAL A 163 5.77 17.28 -15.17
CA VAL A 163 6.42 16.65 -14.02
C VAL A 163 7.60 17.52 -13.58
N THR A 164 7.52 18.10 -12.39
CA THR A 164 8.54 19.04 -11.87
C THR A 164 9.50 18.40 -10.87
N GLY A 165 9.12 17.26 -10.30
CA GLY A 165 9.93 16.57 -9.32
C GLY A 165 9.46 15.15 -9.05
N PHE A 166 10.26 14.41 -8.29
CA PHE A 166 10.00 13.05 -7.89
C PHE A 166 10.01 12.88 -6.37
N THR A 167 9.20 11.93 -5.90
CA THR A 167 9.20 11.41 -4.54
C THR A 167 9.22 9.88 -4.58
N GLU A 168 9.68 9.20 -3.52
CA GLU A 168 9.70 7.73 -3.44
C GLU A 168 8.48 7.19 -2.71
N ASN A 169 8.08 5.93 -2.85
CA ASN A 169 7.03 5.32 -2.03
C ASN A 169 5.71 6.12 -2.04
N ALA A 170 5.27 6.55 -3.21
CA ALA A 170 4.01 7.23 -3.42
C ALA A 170 3.11 6.40 -4.34
N LYS A 171 2.55 5.32 -3.81
CA LYS A 171 1.52 4.52 -4.47
C LYS A 171 0.25 4.46 -3.62
N PHE A 172 -0.89 4.49 -4.32
CA PHE A 172 -2.22 4.33 -3.73
C PHE A 172 -3.04 3.38 -4.61
N ASN A 173 -3.60 2.32 -4.02
CA ASN A 173 -4.24 1.22 -4.76
C ASN A 173 -3.35 0.66 -5.90
N VAL A 174 -2.04 0.48 -5.64
CA VAL A 174 -1.03 -0.05 -6.59
C VAL A 174 -0.69 0.91 -7.75
N ALA A 175 -1.42 2.02 -7.91
CA ALA A 175 -1.09 3.03 -8.92
C ALA A 175 -0.13 4.08 -8.34
N PRO A 176 0.89 4.52 -9.10
CA PRO A 176 1.74 5.63 -8.70
C PRO A 176 0.93 6.93 -8.56
N VAL A 177 1.30 7.74 -7.59
CA VAL A 177 0.62 9.00 -7.28
C VAL A 177 1.32 10.18 -7.97
N LEU A 178 0.51 11.07 -8.55
CA LEU A 178 0.92 12.42 -8.93
C LEU A 178 0.32 13.40 -7.93
N TYR A 179 1.17 14.09 -7.18
CA TYR A 179 0.78 15.18 -6.30
C TYR A 179 0.67 16.46 -7.11
N THR A 180 -0.46 17.14 -7.00
CA THR A 180 -0.76 18.40 -7.67
C THR A 180 -1.60 19.27 -6.73
N THR A 181 -2.10 20.40 -7.20
CA THR A 181 -2.95 21.29 -6.39
C THR A 181 -4.38 20.75 -6.27
N ILE A 182 -5.10 21.23 -5.26
CA ILE A 182 -6.55 20.99 -5.15
C ILE A 182 -7.31 21.47 -6.39
N GLY A 183 -6.89 22.60 -6.98
CA GLY A 183 -7.48 23.12 -8.22
C GLY A 183 -7.34 22.15 -9.39
N SER A 184 -6.15 21.59 -9.60
CA SER A 184 -5.92 20.57 -10.63
C SER A 184 -6.78 19.34 -10.40
N PHE A 185 -6.87 18.86 -9.16
CA PHE A 185 -7.72 17.73 -8.81
C PHE A 185 -9.20 18.01 -9.17
N GLN A 186 -9.70 19.20 -8.83
CA GLN A 186 -11.08 19.59 -9.14
C GLN A 186 -11.31 19.66 -10.65
N GLU A 187 -10.36 20.22 -11.40
CA GLU A 187 -10.41 20.24 -12.86
C GLU A 187 -10.42 18.83 -13.47
N ILE A 188 -9.58 17.93 -12.97
CA ILE A 188 -9.49 16.54 -13.43
C ILE A 188 -10.78 15.76 -13.13
N ARG A 189 -11.36 15.92 -11.94
CA ARG A 189 -12.51 15.14 -11.48
C ARG A 189 -13.86 15.72 -11.88
N PHE A 190 -13.97 17.05 -11.91
CA PHE A 190 -15.24 17.77 -12.08
C PHE A 190 -15.26 18.69 -13.31
N GLU A 191 -14.17 18.75 -14.09
CA GLU A 191 -14.03 19.62 -15.27
C GLU A 191 -14.19 21.12 -14.95
N ARG A 192 -14.03 21.49 -13.67
CA ARG A 192 -14.15 22.87 -13.18
C ARG A 192 -13.33 23.05 -11.90
N ILE A 193 -12.79 24.24 -11.73
CA ILE A 193 -12.18 24.69 -10.48
C ILE A 193 -13.24 25.50 -9.72
N ASP A 194 -13.42 25.18 -8.45
CA ASP A 194 -14.38 25.84 -7.57
C ASP A 194 -13.73 26.10 -6.21
N GLU A 195 -13.28 27.34 -6.02
CA GLU A 195 -12.64 27.82 -4.79
C GLU A 195 -13.66 28.36 -3.77
N SER A 196 -14.96 28.28 -4.06
CA SER A 196 -15.99 28.67 -3.11
C SER A 196 -16.18 27.61 -2.02
N GLU A 197 -16.96 27.91 -0.99
CA GLU A 197 -17.33 26.93 0.05
C GLU A 197 -17.97 25.67 -0.53
N GLU A 198 -18.58 25.73 -1.73
CA GLU A 198 -19.17 24.60 -2.45
C GLU A 198 -18.16 23.76 -3.25
N GLY A 199 -16.91 24.22 -3.33
CA GLY A 199 -15.79 23.48 -3.89
C GLY A 199 -15.64 22.13 -3.21
N ARG A 200 -15.34 21.07 -3.96
CA ARG A 200 -15.32 19.70 -3.41
C ARG A 200 -13.93 19.13 -3.33
N ILE A 201 -13.67 18.38 -2.26
CA ILE A 201 -12.49 17.57 -2.00
C ILE A 201 -12.92 16.15 -1.59
N SER A 202 -11.95 15.24 -1.46
CA SER A 202 -12.24 13.85 -1.09
C SER A 202 -12.20 13.61 0.42
N ALA A 203 -11.25 14.20 1.13
CA ALA A 203 -11.01 13.92 2.54
C ALA A 203 -10.35 15.10 3.26
N VAL A 204 -10.46 15.11 4.59
CA VAL A 204 -9.61 15.91 5.48
C VAL A 204 -8.72 14.95 6.26
N ILE A 205 -7.40 15.15 6.18
CA ILE A 205 -6.41 14.37 6.92
C ILE A 205 -6.08 15.13 8.20
N VAL A 206 -6.02 14.44 9.32
CA VAL A 206 -5.76 15.06 10.62
C VAL A 206 -4.57 14.38 11.28
N ARG A 207 -3.68 15.21 11.82
CA ARG A 207 -2.60 14.79 12.72
C ARG A 207 -2.85 15.42 14.08
N ASP A 208 -2.88 14.60 15.10
CA ASP A 208 -3.14 14.97 16.49
C ASP A 208 -1.94 14.55 17.34
N SER A 209 -1.62 15.32 18.38
CA SER A 209 -0.55 14.96 19.30
C SER A 209 -0.92 13.80 20.23
N GLU A 210 -2.21 13.47 20.34
CA GLU A 210 -2.72 12.30 21.04
C GLU A 210 -2.94 11.12 20.07
N GLU A 211 -2.45 9.91 20.41
CA GLU A 211 -2.51 8.71 19.54
C GLU A 211 -3.95 8.24 19.22
N ASP A 212 -4.92 8.66 20.03
CA ASP A 212 -6.35 8.37 19.83
C ASP A 212 -7.01 9.70 19.45
N LEU A 213 -7.79 9.74 18.35
CA LEU A 213 -8.45 10.91 17.69
C LEU A 213 -9.40 11.77 18.58
N SER A 214 -9.19 11.76 19.88
CA SER A 214 -9.93 12.43 20.93
C SER A 214 -9.79 13.95 20.92
N GLY A 215 -8.75 14.51 20.30
CA GLY A 215 -8.61 15.95 20.07
C GLY A 215 -9.27 16.44 18.79
N VAL A 216 -9.80 15.54 17.94
CA VAL A 216 -10.47 15.91 16.69
C VAL A 216 -11.92 16.29 16.97
N GLU A 217 -12.25 17.57 16.83
CA GLU A 217 -13.62 18.06 16.92
C GLU A 217 -14.22 18.17 15.51
N ILE A 218 -15.40 17.56 15.35
CA ILE A 218 -16.17 17.56 14.10
C ILE A 218 -17.56 18.11 14.41
N ASP A 219 -17.86 19.30 13.90
CA ASP A 219 -19.14 19.99 14.13
C ASP A 219 -20.25 19.56 13.14
N ASN A 220 -20.00 18.50 12.37
CA ASN A 220 -20.87 18.04 11.29
C ASN A 220 -21.18 16.53 11.37
N ASP A 221 -22.46 16.19 11.55
CA ASP A 221 -22.93 14.79 11.66
C ASP A 221 -22.72 13.96 10.38
N ASP A 222 -22.55 14.61 9.22
CA ASP A 222 -22.34 13.91 7.93
C ASP A 222 -20.87 13.47 7.72
N LEU A 223 -19.97 13.87 8.62
CA LEU A 223 -18.54 13.56 8.59
C LEU A 223 -18.18 12.53 9.66
N VAL A 224 -17.41 11.53 9.26
CA VAL A 224 -17.00 10.41 10.11
C VAL A 224 -15.48 10.32 10.16
N PRO A 225 -14.87 10.43 11.36
CA PRO A 225 -13.44 10.21 11.52
C PRO A 225 -13.11 8.71 11.53
N TYR A 226 -11.98 8.36 10.94
CA TYR A 226 -11.39 7.03 11.02
C TYR A 226 -9.92 7.17 11.41
N GLU A 227 -9.46 6.35 12.35
CA GLU A 227 -8.02 6.18 12.59
C GLU A 227 -7.33 5.71 11.32
N ILE A 228 -6.12 6.20 11.06
CA ILE A 228 -5.41 5.91 9.82
C ILE A 228 -5.18 4.40 9.64
N GLY A 229 -4.91 3.69 10.75
CA GLY A 229 -4.70 2.25 10.77
C GLY A 229 -5.95 1.49 10.34
N ASP A 230 -7.11 1.88 10.85
CA ASP A 230 -8.40 1.32 10.48
C ASP A 230 -8.77 1.66 9.03
N TYR A 231 -8.49 2.89 8.58
CA TYR A 231 -8.70 3.30 7.20
C TYR A 231 -7.89 2.45 6.21
N ILE A 232 -6.63 2.13 6.52
CA ILE A 232 -5.79 1.27 5.66
C ILE A 232 -6.48 -0.08 5.41
N TYR A 233 -7.12 -0.68 6.42
CA TYR A 233 -7.86 -1.94 6.24
C TYR A 233 -9.13 -1.79 5.40
N LYS A 234 -9.67 -0.57 5.30
CA LYS A 234 -10.85 -0.24 4.50
C LYS A 234 -10.53 0.18 3.07
N ILE A 235 -9.25 0.40 2.74
CA ILE A 235 -8.81 0.62 1.35
C ILE A 235 -9.33 -0.54 0.48
N PRO A 236 -10.09 -0.25 -0.60
CA PRO A 236 -10.71 -1.28 -1.41
C PRO A 236 -9.70 -2.32 -1.91
N GLY A 237 -9.91 -3.59 -1.54
CA GLY A 237 -9.07 -4.72 -1.96
C GLY A 237 -7.91 -5.06 -1.02
N TYR A 238 -7.44 -4.12 -0.18
CA TYR A 238 -6.29 -4.34 0.70
C TYR A 238 -6.50 -5.52 1.66
N SER A 239 -7.58 -5.48 2.46
CA SER A 239 -7.87 -6.53 3.44
C SER A 239 -8.10 -7.90 2.79
N ALA A 240 -8.82 -7.94 1.66
CA ALA A 240 -9.04 -9.18 0.92
C ALA A 240 -7.74 -9.79 0.37
N GLN A 241 -6.81 -8.95 -0.08
CA GLN A 241 -5.50 -9.35 -0.57
C GLN A 241 -4.63 -9.90 0.56
N VAL A 242 -4.52 -9.18 1.68
CA VAL A 242 -3.75 -9.61 2.86
C VAL A 242 -4.29 -10.94 3.40
N LEU A 243 -5.61 -11.08 3.49
CA LEU A 243 -6.25 -12.33 3.93
C LEU A 243 -5.92 -13.50 2.99
N THR A 244 -5.99 -13.28 1.68
CA THR A 244 -5.73 -14.33 0.67
C THR A 244 -4.29 -14.81 0.74
N PHE A 245 -3.32 -13.87 0.76
CA PHE A 245 -1.91 -14.23 0.91
C PHE A 245 -1.63 -14.91 2.26
N GLY A 246 -2.20 -14.39 3.35
CA GLY A 246 -2.08 -14.98 4.68
C GLY A 246 -2.58 -16.42 4.73
N LEU A 247 -3.71 -16.72 4.06
CA LEU A 247 -4.24 -18.08 3.96
C LEU A 247 -3.34 -19.00 3.13
N MET A 248 -2.82 -18.53 1.99
CA MET A 248 -1.88 -19.31 1.16
C MET A 248 -0.60 -19.63 1.92
N ILE A 249 0.00 -18.63 2.58
CA ILE A 249 1.23 -18.78 3.38
C ILE A 249 0.96 -19.72 4.56
N GLY A 250 -0.16 -19.53 5.28
CA GLY A 250 -0.55 -20.39 6.39
C GLY A 250 -0.73 -21.86 5.97
N PHE A 251 -1.34 -22.11 4.82
CA PHE A 251 -1.49 -23.47 4.29
C PHE A 251 -0.14 -24.12 3.95
N LEU A 252 0.80 -23.35 3.37
CA LEU A 252 2.14 -23.85 3.08
C LEU A 252 2.91 -24.19 4.36
N ILE A 253 2.81 -23.36 5.40
CA ILE A 253 3.43 -23.64 6.70
C ILE A 253 2.83 -24.91 7.33
N VAL A 254 1.51 -25.11 7.23
CA VAL A 254 0.86 -26.33 7.73
C VAL A 254 1.35 -27.57 6.98
N ILE A 255 1.47 -27.51 5.65
CA ILE A 255 2.02 -28.62 4.85
C ILE A 255 3.47 -28.88 5.25
N GLU A 256 4.29 -27.86 5.42
CA GLU A 256 5.67 -27.99 5.87
C GLU A 256 5.74 -28.73 7.21
N VAL A 257 4.92 -28.31 8.18
CA VAL A 257 4.83 -28.95 9.51
C VAL A 257 4.27 -30.38 9.45
N LEU A 258 3.44 -30.73 8.46
CA LEU A 258 2.90 -32.09 8.27
C LEU A 258 3.86 -33.02 7.51
N VAL A 259 4.66 -32.48 6.60
CA VAL A 259 5.73 -33.22 5.93
C VAL A 259 6.88 -33.51 6.91
N TYR A 260 7.08 -32.65 7.90
CA TYR A 260 8.15 -32.73 8.88
C TYR A 260 8.09 -33.91 9.90
N PRO A 261 6.96 -34.54 10.29
CA PRO A 261 6.94 -35.59 11.29
C PRO A 261 6.18 -36.83 10.81
N CYS A 262 6.91 -37.83 10.31
CA CYS A 262 6.77 -39.20 10.82
C CYS A 262 7.78 -40.22 10.25
N ASP A 263 8.44 -39.96 9.12
CA ASP A 263 9.19 -41.01 8.42
C ASP A 263 10.69 -41.09 8.81
N GLU A 264 11.25 -40.12 9.54
CA GLU A 264 12.70 -40.04 9.80
C GLU A 264 13.14 -40.25 11.27
N MET A 265 12.23 -40.46 12.22
CA MET A 265 12.60 -40.74 13.63
C MET A 265 12.34 -42.18 14.11
N ILE A 266 11.91 -43.10 13.25
CA ILE A 266 11.79 -44.53 13.62
C ILE A 266 12.96 -45.31 13.01
N PRO A 267 14.02 -45.63 13.76
CA PRO A 267 14.85 -46.78 13.38
C PRO A 267 13.93 -48.00 13.33
N ALA A 268 14.01 -48.78 12.26
CA ALA A 268 13.16 -49.94 11.95
C ALA A 268 13.16 -51.08 13.00
N THR A 269 13.67 -50.85 14.22
CA THR A 269 13.88 -51.85 15.27
C THR A 269 13.28 -51.48 16.64
N THR A 270 12.50 -50.41 16.77
CA THR A 270 11.85 -50.05 18.06
C THR A 270 10.32 -50.01 17.97
N PRO A 271 9.59 -50.51 18.99
CA PRO A 271 8.13 -50.52 18.99
C PRO A 271 7.56 -49.10 19.05
N PRO A 272 6.35 -48.87 18.51
CA PRO A 272 5.77 -47.53 18.37
C PRO A 272 5.57 -46.90 19.76
N LYS A 273 6.26 -45.79 20.02
CA LYS A 273 5.98 -44.93 21.17
C LYS A 273 4.98 -43.84 20.76
N PRO A 274 4.04 -43.46 21.63
CA PRO A 274 3.13 -42.35 21.36
C PRO A 274 3.91 -41.05 21.18
N CYS A 275 3.57 -40.33 20.09
CA CYS A 275 4.16 -39.07 19.68
C CYS A 275 4.08 -38.02 20.79
N VAL A 276 5.21 -37.38 21.09
CA VAL A 276 5.24 -36.10 21.82
C VAL A 276 5.89 -35.09 20.88
N ALA A 277 5.11 -34.11 20.45
CA ALA A 277 5.59 -33.02 19.61
C ALA A 277 6.72 -32.26 20.34
N PRO A 278 7.83 -31.89 19.66
CA PRO A 278 8.81 -31.00 20.26
C PRO A 278 8.20 -29.59 20.35
N ASN A 279 7.95 -29.14 21.58
CA ASN A 279 7.43 -27.81 21.92
C ASN A 279 8.34 -26.63 21.52
N THR A 280 9.38 -26.84 20.71
CA THR A 280 10.44 -25.84 20.48
C THR A 280 10.34 -25.07 19.17
N PHE A 281 9.57 -25.52 18.17
CA PHE A 281 9.37 -24.76 16.92
C PHE A 281 8.13 -23.85 16.94
N ALA A 282 7.12 -24.16 17.77
CA ALA A 282 5.92 -23.34 17.92
C ALA A 282 6.18 -21.96 18.57
N ALA A 283 7.35 -21.76 19.20
CA ALA A 283 7.69 -20.51 19.88
C ALA A 283 8.18 -19.38 18.93
N LEU A 284 8.49 -19.68 17.67
CA LEU A 284 8.99 -18.69 16.70
C LEU A 284 7.93 -18.15 15.75
N ILE A 285 6.75 -18.78 15.70
CA ILE A 285 5.71 -18.49 14.70
C ILE A 285 4.89 -17.22 15.01
N PRO A 286 4.50 -16.88 16.26
CA PRO A 286 3.53 -15.80 16.45
C PRO A 286 4.15 -14.39 16.45
N LYS A 287 5.48 -14.23 16.36
CA LYS A 287 6.12 -12.89 16.42
C LYS A 287 6.33 -12.21 15.06
N TYR A 288 6.21 -12.93 13.95
CA TYR A 288 6.54 -12.39 12.62
C TYR A 288 5.36 -12.32 11.64
N ILE A 289 4.18 -12.82 12.03
CA ILE A 289 3.03 -12.96 11.11
C ILE A 289 1.95 -11.88 11.34
N PHE A 290 1.98 -11.15 12.47
CA PHE A 290 0.96 -10.15 12.82
C PHE A 290 1.55 -8.87 13.42
N LYS A 291 2.60 -8.32 12.80
CA LYS A 291 2.98 -6.92 13.00
C LYS A 291 3.19 -6.27 11.65
#